data_AF-D6TED5-F1
#
_entry.id   AF-D6TED5-F1
#
_cell.length_a   1.000
_cell.length_b   1.000
_cell.length_c   1.000
_cell.angle_alpha   90.00
_cell.angle_beta   90.00
_cell.angle_gamma   90.00
#
_symmetry.space_group_name_H-M   'P 1'
#
loop_
_entity.id
_entity.type
_entity.pdbx_description
1 polymer ?
#
loop_
_entity_poly.entity_id
_entity_poly.type
_entity_poly.pdbx_seq_one_letter_code
_entity_poly.pdbx_strand_id
1 'polypeptide(L)' 'MTLEDYRVKLGWSKAKFAREADIDVRTLNDAIAGKRVYKAKAGQIANAISRGLGREITYKDIEGLNLAD' A
#
# COMPACT_ATOMS: atom_id res chain seq x y z
N MET A 1 10.75 -3.90 1.27
CA MET A 1 9.85 -4.48 0.23
C MET A 1 8.99 -3.37 -0.34
N THR A 2 8.81 -3.34 -1.66
CA THR A 2 7.94 -2.37 -2.33
C THR A 2 6.47 -2.79 -2.27
N LEU A 3 5.56 -1.87 -2.60
CA LEU A 3 4.13 -2.18 -2.73
C LEU A 3 3.85 -3.30 -3.74
N GLU A 4 4.62 -3.37 -4.83
CA GLU A 4 4.48 -4.43 -5.82
C GLU A 4 4.89 -5.79 -5.28
N ASP A 5 5.97 -5.83 -4.49
CA ASP A 5 6.45 -7.07 -3.87
C ASP A 5 5.41 -7.63 -2.89
N TYR A 6 4.83 -6.78 -2.03
CA TYR A 6 3.74 -7.16 -1.15
C TYR A 6 2.50 -7.65 -1.91
N ARG A 7 2.13 -6.95 -2.99
CA ARG A 7 1.01 -7.34 -3.84
C ARG A 7 1.22 -8.73 -4.45
N VAL A 8 2.41 -9.01 -4.97
CA VAL A 8 2.76 -10.32 -5.57
C VAL A 8 2.75 -11.40 -4.49
N LYS A 9 3.34 -11.14 -3.33
CA LYS A 9 3.39 -12.09 -2.20
C LYS A 9 2.01 -12.48 -1.68
N LEU A 10 1.08 -11.52 -1.66
CA LEU A 10 -0.31 -11.74 -1.24
C LEU A 10 -1.20 -12.30 -2.37
N GLY A 11 -0.68 -12.42 -3.60
CA GLY A 11 -1.46 -12.84 -4.76
C GLY A 11 -2.57 -11.87 -5.13
N TRP A 12 -2.40 -10.57 -4.85
CA TRP A 12 -3.43 -9.56 -5.10
C TRP A 12 -3.26 -8.90 -6.46
N SER A 13 -4.36 -8.66 -7.17
CA SER A 13 -4.37 -7.71 -8.29
C SER A 13 -4.34 -6.28 -7.74
N LYS A 14 -3.90 -5.29 -8.53
CA LYS A 14 -3.92 -3.87 -8.12
C LYS A 14 -5.31 -3.42 -7.66
N ALA A 15 -6.36 -3.84 -8.38
CA ALA A 15 -7.75 -3.55 -8.01
C ALA A 15 -8.15 -4.19 -6.67
N LYS A 16 -7.76 -5.44 -6.43
CA LYS A 16 -8.01 -6.13 -5.15
C LYS A 16 -7.28 -5.43 -4.02
N PHE A 17 -6.01 -5.08 -4.22
CA PHE A 17 -5.21 -4.39 -3.20
C PHE A 17 -5.81 -3.01 -2.85
N ALA A 18 -6.22 -2.23 -3.85
CA ALA A 18 -6.89 -0.96 -3.62
C ALA A 18 -8.18 -1.14 -2.79
N ARG A 19 -8.95 -2.19 -3.08
CA ARG A 19 -10.16 -2.54 -2.33
C ARG A 19 -9.87 -2.96 -0.89
N GLU A 20 -8.87 -3.81 -0.66
CA GLU A 20 -8.47 -4.23 0.71
C GLU A 20 -7.97 -3.04 1.54
N ALA A 21 -7.30 -2.09 0.89
CA ALA A 21 -6.82 -0.85 1.47
C ALA A 21 -7.88 0.25 1.55
N ASP A 22 -9.09 0.05 1.03
CA ASP A 22 -10.13 1.09 1.01
C ASP A 22 -9.62 2.42 0.41
N ILE A 23 -8.92 2.31 -0.73
CA ILE A 23 -8.40 3.44 -1.50
C ILE A 23 -8.74 3.30 -2.98
N ASP A 24 -8.62 4.41 -3.71
CA ASP A 24 -8.76 4.40 -5.15
C ASP A 24 -7.56 3.70 -5.83
N VAL A 25 -7.82 3.00 -6.94
CA VAL A 25 -6.77 2.35 -7.74
C VAL A 25 -5.77 3.37 -8.25
N ARG A 26 -6.19 4.60 -8.54
CA ARG A 26 -5.30 5.70 -8.90
C ARG A 26 -4.34 6.04 -7.76
N THR A 27 -4.85 6.17 -6.54
CA THR A 27 -4.02 6.43 -5.35
C THR A 27 -3.02 5.31 -5.11
N LEU A 28 -3.42 4.05 -5.31
CA LEU A 28 -2.50 2.91 -5.24
C LEU A 28 -1.41 3.00 -6.31
N ASN A 29 -1.77 3.32 -7.56
CA ASN A 29 -0.78 3.46 -8.64
C ASN A 29 0.17 4.65 -8.40
N ASP A 30 -0.33 5.77 -7.89
CA ASP A 30 0.50 6.92 -7.51
C ASP A 30 1.48 6.52 -6.40
N ALA A 31 1.04 5.77 -5.39
CA ALA A 31 1.91 5.23 -4.34
C ALA A 31 2.98 4.25 -4.89
N ILE A 32 2.60 3.35 -5.80
CA ILE A 32 3.53 2.42 -6.47
C ILE A 32 4.56 3.18 -7.30
N ALA A 33 4.14 4.25 -7.98
CA ALA A 33 5.01 5.12 -8.78
C ALA A 33 5.90 6.04 -7.93
N GLY A 34 5.85 5.94 -6.60
CA GLY A 34 6.64 6.77 -5.70
C GLY A 34 6.15 8.21 -5.57
N LYS A 35 4.91 8.50 -5.97
CA LYS A 35 4.32 9.83 -5.72
C LYS A 35 3.93 9.97 -4.25
N ARG A 36 3.86 11.24 -3.82
CA ARG A 36 3.44 11.59 -2.47
C ARG A 36 1.96 11.28 -2.30
N VAL A 37 1.63 10.48 -1.28
CA VAL A 37 0.26 10.18 -0.88
C VAL A 37 0.03 10.62 0.56
N TYR A 38 -1.18 11.04 0.88
CA TYR A 38 -1.52 11.47 2.24
C TYR A 38 -1.23 10.37 3.26
N LYS A 39 -0.77 10.78 4.45
CA LYS A 39 -0.48 9.87 5.57
C LYS A 39 -1.63 8.92 5.91
N ALA A 40 -2.88 9.42 5.82
CA ALA A 40 -4.07 8.59 5.99
C ALA A 40 -4.10 7.42 5.00
N LYS A 41 -3.87 7.67 3.71
CA LYS A 41 -3.87 6.65 2.66
C LYS A 41 -2.71 5.68 2.80
N ALA A 42 -1.52 6.18 3.16
CA ALA A 42 -0.37 5.34 3.45
C ALA A 42 -0.63 4.39 4.62
N GLY A 43 -1.28 4.87 5.68
CA GLY A 43 -1.71 4.04 6.81
C GLY A 43 -2.72 2.98 6.40
N GLN A 44 -3.71 3.32 5.56
CA GLN A 44 -4.68 2.36 5.04
C GLN A 44 -4.02 1.25 4.21
N ILE A 45 -3.06 1.59 3.34
CA ILE A 45 -2.27 0.63 2.55
C ILE A 45 -1.49 -0.31 3.48
N ALA A 46 -0.74 0.25 4.41
CA ALA A 46 0.06 -0.54 5.35
C ALA A 46 -0.80 -1.48 6.21
N ASN A 47 -1.97 -1.01 6.66
CA ASN A 47 -2.92 -1.82 7.41
C ASN A 47 -3.52 -2.95 6.57
N ALA A 48 -3.81 -2.73 5.28
CA ALA A 48 -4.24 -3.80 4.39
C ALA A 48 -3.17 -4.89 4.21
N ILE A 49 -1.92 -4.48 3.98
CA ILE A 49 -0.80 -5.42 3.89
C ILE A 49 -0.63 -6.18 5.21
N SER A 50 -0.74 -5.48 6.35
CA SER A 50 -0.62 -6.07 7.67
C SER A 50 -1.64 -7.17 7.90
N ARG A 51 -2.91 -6.87 7.58
CA ARG A 51 -4.02 -7.83 7.65
C ARG A 51 -3.80 -9.01 6.70
N GLY A 52 -3.36 -8.75 5.47
CA GLY A 52 -3.09 -9.81 4.49
C GLY A 52 -1.94 -10.74 4.87
N LEU A 53 -0.89 -10.23 5.52
CA LEU A 53 0.26 -11.01 5.96
C LEU A 53 0.10 -11.61 7.36
N GLY A 54 -0.89 -11.18 8.14
CA GLY A 54 -1.04 -11.56 9.54
C GLY A 54 0.06 -11.04 10.46
N ARG A 55 0.74 -9.95 10.09
CA ARG A 55 1.78 -9.29 10.90
C ARG A 55 1.70 -7.77 10.75
N GLU A 56 2.15 -7.04 11.75
CA GLU A 56 2.20 -5.57 11.67
C GLU A 56 3.24 -5.11 10.63
N ILE A 57 2.79 -4.32 9.65
CA ILE A 57 3.59 -3.61 8.67
C ILE A 57 3.23 -2.14 8.77
N THR A 58 4.22 -1.30 8.98
CA THR A 58 4.03 0.15 8.95
C THR A 58 4.32 0.72 7.58
N TYR A 59 3.76 1.89 7.27
CA TYR A 59 4.05 2.57 6.01
C TYR A 59 5.54 2.94 5.85
N LYS A 60 6.30 2.98 6.94
CA LYS A 60 7.75 3.24 6.93
C LYS A 60 8.57 2.03 6.45
N ASP A 61 8.04 0.82 6.60
CA ASP A 61 8.65 -0.43 6.11
C ASP A 61 8.44 -0.64 4.59
N ILE A 62 7.58 0.16 3.98
CA ILE A 62 7.22 0.05 2.57
C ILE A 62 8.16 0.95 1.76
N GLU A 63 9.04 0.31 1.01
CA GLU A 63 9.98 1.03 0.14
C GLU A 63 9.23 1.70 -1.03
N GLY A 64 9.58 2.96 -1.29
CA GLY A 64 8.96 3.79 -2.33
C GLY A 64 7.67 4.49 -1.91
N LEU A 65 7.15 4.25 -0.70
CA LEU A 65 5.94 4.93 -0.22
C LEU A 65 6.28 6.32 0.34
N ASN A 66 6.05 7.35 -0.49
CA ASN A 66 6.29 8.74 -0.10
C ASN A 66 5.04 9.37 0.52
N LEU A 67 5.21 10.07 1.64
CA LEU A 67 4.12 10.78 2.30
C LEU A 67 4.02 12.21 1.79
N ALA A 68 2.79 12.66 1.53
CA ALA A 68 2.44 14.07 1.50
C ALA A 68 2.21 14.55 2.94
N ASP A 69 2.71 15.74 3.25
CA ASP A 69 2.50 16.43 4.53
C ASP A 69 1.01 16.69 4.79
#